data_AF-X1GZ12-F1
#
_entry.id   AF-X1GZ12-F1
#
_cell.length_a   1.000
_cell.length_b   1.000
_cell.length_c   1.000
_cell.angle_alpha   90.00
_cell.angle_beta   90.00
_cell.angle_gamma   90.00
#
_symmetry.space_group_name_H-M   'P 1'
#
loop_
_entity.id
_entity.type
_entity.pdbx_description
1 polymer ?
#
loop_
_entity_poly.entity_id
_entity_poly.type
_entity_poly.pdbx_seq_one_letter_code
_entity_poly.pdbx_strand_id
1 'polypeptide(L)'
;NSVTIGTLDSWLAPRFNWKDILSNNIFGIDIDLFATELASVNLALRSITKTEKLPLILDENIFCKNSLFHNYDSILGESEGFDFVVGNPPYVLGDNIEEEEKQKLSDEFSEVYKSEADYCFYFIKKGIELLKEGGRLGFIVARYFMKAHYGSDLRDYILNQCKILEIIDFGNIDVFEGIGSRCCIFIVEKTSEIPDSHKIQVTKVTSRKIKVSKERIFIEILNLEKLIQSELEGKTVNLGGFYKNQSELTSEPWILTLPKKEEIYNKCKENIHLLRL
;
A
#
# COMPACT_ATOMS: atom_id res chain seq x y z
N ASN A 1 6.85 26.17 -17.39
CA ASN A 1 6.00 25.03 -17.01
C ASN A 1 5.92 24.96 -15.49
N SER A 2 4.95 25.65 -14.90
CA SER A 2 4.78 25.79 -13.46
C SER A 2 4.04 24.59 -12.88
N VAL A 3 4.70 23.83 -12.01
CA VAL A 3 4.07 22.82 -11.16
C VAL A 3 3.34 23.55 -10.05
N THR A 4 2.02 23.58 -10.12
CA THR A 4 1.17 24.06 -9.03
C THR A 4 1.11 22.95 -7.98
N ILE A 5 1.79 23.15 -6.86
CA ILE A 5 1.59 22.33 -5.66
C ILE A 5 0.22 22.74 -5.12
N GLY A 6 -0.80 21.96 -5.47
CA GLY A 6 -2.16 22.21 -5.03
C GLY A 6 -2.26 22.05 -3.51
N THR A 7 -2.53 23.14 -2.80
CA THR A 7 -3.11 23.05 -1.46
C THR A 7 -4.47 22.35 -1.55
N LEU A 8 -4.96 21.75 -0.46
CA LEU A 8 -6.27 21.05 -0.43
C LEU A 8 -7.41 21.92 -1.03
N ASP A 9 -7.31 23.24 -0.90
CA ASP A 9 -8.25 24.22 -1.45
C ASP A 9 -8.28 24.30 -2.99
N SER A 10 -7.18 23.94 -3.66
CA SER A 10 -7.12 23.93 -5.13
C SER A 10 -7.93 22.80 -5.77
N TRP A 11 -8.16 21.71 -5.03
CA TRP A 11 -9.04 20.63 -5.46
C TRP A 11 -10.50 21.06 -5.37
N LEU A 12 -10.86 21.87 -4.36
CA LEU A 12 -12.20 22.45 -4.18
C LEU A 12 -12.57 23.53 -5.22
N ALA A 13 -11.87 23.55 -6.37
CA ALA A 13 -12.20 24.44 -7.47
C ALA A 13 -13.66 24.23 -7.91
N PRO A 14 -14.43 25.31 -8.15
CA PRO A 14 -15.86 25.25 -8.51
C PRO A 14 -16.16 24.61 -9.87
N ARG A 15 -15.19 23.92 -10.48
CA ARG A 15 -15.34 23.21 -11.76
C ARG A 15 -15.82 21.77 -11.61
N PHE A 16 -15.75 21.18 -10.41
CA PHE A 16 -16.12 19.78 -10.20
C PHE A 16 -17.41 19.69 -9.39
N ASN A 17 -18.34 18.85 -9.87
CA ASN A 17 -19.50 18.45 -9.08
C ASN A 17 -19.06 17.38 -8.08
N TRP A 18 -18.66 17.82 -6.89
CA TRP A 18 -18.18 16.92 -5.84
C TRP A 18 -19.20 15.88 -5.40
N LYS A 19 -20.49 16.21 -5.49
CA LYS A 19 -21.56 15.27 -5.19
C LYS A 19 -21.58 14.12 -6.17
N ASP A 20 -21.48 14.41 -7.47
CA ASP A 20 -21.40 13.37 -8.51
C ASP A 20 -20.12 12.53 -8.36
N ILE A 21 -19.00 13.16 -7.99
CA ILE A 21 -17.75 12.45 -7.73
C ILE A 21 -17.92 11.48 -6.57
N LEU A 22 -18.42 11.95 -5.42
CA LEU A 22 -18.63 11.09 -4.26
C LEU A 22 -19.58 9.94 -4.56
N SER A 23 -20.74 10.22 -5.15
CA SER A 23 -21.80 9.23 -5.35
C SER A 23 -21.47 8.19 -6.43
N ASN A 24 -20.60 8.50 -7.39
CA ASN A 24 -20.34 7.58 -8.51
C ASN A 24 -18.89 7.05 -8.58
N ASN A 25 -17.94 7.62 -7.83
CA ASN A 25 -16.52 7.31 -8.00
C ASN A 25 -15.80 6.96 -6.71
N ILE A 26 -16.36 7.28 -5.54
CA ILE A 26 -15.73 7.01 -4.26
C ILE A 26 -16.58 5.99 -3.51
N PHE A 27 -15.95 4.86 -3.22
CA PHE A 27 -16.54 3.77 -2.47
C PHE A 27 -15.62 3.42 -1.30
N GLY A 28 -16.21 2.98 -0.20
CA GLY A 28 -15.49 2.64 1.01
C GLY A 28 -16.17 1.49 1.74
N ILE A 29 -15.39 0.69 2.43
CA ILE A 29 -15.90 -0.44 3.20
C ILE A 29 -15.06 -0.58 4.47
N ASP A 30 -15.73 -0.67 5.60
CA ASP A 30 -15.09 -0.91 6.89
C ASP A 30 -16.00 -1.83 7.73
N ILE A 31 -15.41 -2.62 8.61
CA ILE A 31 -16.18 -3.49 9.51
C ILE A 31 -16.72 -2.72 10.72
N ASP A 32 -16.09 -1.58 11.07
CA ASP A 32 -16.51 -0.72 12.17
C ASP A 32 -17.57 0.30 11.70
N LEU A 33 -18.77 0.18 12.26
CA LEU A 33 -19.86 1.11 11.99
C LEU A 33 -19.46 2.55 12.27
N PHE A 34 -18.77 2.82 13.38
CA PHE A 34 -18.39 4.18 13.75
C PHE A 34 -17.43 4.79 12.71
N ALA A 35 -16.47 4.01 12.22
CA ALA A 35 -15.58 4.42 11.14
C ALA A 35 -16.36 4.76 9.85
N THR A 36 -17.34 3.93 9.48
CA THR A 36 -18.18 4.19 8.29
C THR A 36 -19.07 5.42 8.42
N GLU A 37 -19.67 5.65 9.59
CA GLU A 37 -20.46 6.85 9.87
C GLU A 37 -19.58 8.11 9.80
N LEU A 38 -18.42 8.08 10.46
CA LEU A 38 -17.48 9.21 10.46
C LEU A 38 -16.94 9.51 9.07
N ALA A 39 -16.58 8.48 8.29
CA ALA A 39 -16.15 8.63 6.91
C ALA A 39 -17.25 9.24 6.04
N SER A 40 -18.48 8.76 6.18
CA SER A 40 -19.65 9.26 5.45
C SER A 40 -19.91 10.73 5.75
N VAL A 41 -19.88 11.14 7.02
CA VAL A 41 -20.03 12.55 7.42
C VAL A 41 -18.89 13.40 6.86
N ASN A 42 -17.64 12.97 7.01
CA ASN A 42 -16.48 13.72 6.55
C ASN A 42 -16.46 13.92 5.03
N LEU A 43 -16.82 12.88 4.27
CA LEU A 43 -16.92 12.97 2.81
C LEU A 43 -18.10 13.85 2.40
N ALA A 44 -19.29 13.62 2.95
CA ALA A 44 -20.47 14.42 2.64
C ALA A 44 -20.22 15.92 2.90
N LEU A 45 -19.59 16.28 4.02
CA LEU A 45 -19.20 17.66 4.34
C LEU A 45 -18.25 18.27 3.30
N ARG A 46 -17.37 17.48 2.69
CA ARG A 46 -16.44 17.94 1.64
C ARG A 46 -17.12 18.18 0.30
N SER A 47 -18.27 17.54 0.04
CA SER A 47 -19.02 17.76 -1.20
C SER A 47 -19.97 18.96 -1.20
N ILE A 48 -20.14 19.61 -0.04
CA ILE A 48 -21.11 20.69 0.10
C ILE A 48 -20.70 21.89 -0.76
N THR A 49 -21.63 22.30 -1.61
CA THR A 49 -21.72 23.67 -2.10
C THR A 49 -22.90 24.36 -1.38
N LYS A 50 -22.88 25.70 -1.26
CA LYS A 50 -23.70 26.50 -0.31
C LYS A 50 -25.24 26.28 -0.33
N THR A 51 -25.80 25.49 -1.24
CA THR A 51 -27.25 25.47 -1.54
C THR A 51 -27.90 24.09 -1.61
N GLU A 52 -27.19 23.00 -1.29
CA GLU A 52 -27.71 21.64 -1.46
C GLU A 52 -27.90 20.87 -0.14
N LYS A 53 -28.78 19.86 -0.17
CA LYS A 53 -28.87 18.86 0.90
C LYS A 53 -27.63 17.97 0.89
N LEU A 54 -27.22 17.53 2.08
CA LEU A 54 -26.17 16.53 2.24
C LEU A 54 -26.51 15.26 1.46
N PRO A 55 -25.59 14.72 0.66
CA PRO A 55 -25.78 13.39 0.08
C PRO A 55 -25.75 12.36 1.22
N LEU A 56 -26.72 11.44 1.21
CA LEU A 56 -26.69 10.26 2.06
C LEU A 56 -25.79 9.26 1.34
N ILE A 57 -24.62 8.96 1.89
CA ILE A 57 -23.65 8.05 1.26
C ILE A 57 -23.32 6.82 2.10
N LEU A 58 -23.80 6.78 3.36
CA LEU A 58 -23.74 5.58 4.19
C LEU A 58 -24.71 4.55 3.62
N ASP A 59 -24.25 3.30 3.50
CA ASP A 59 -24.95 2.17 2.86
C ASP A 59 -25.26 2.36 1.36
N GLU A 60 -24.86 3.48 0.74
CA GLU A 60 -24.92 3.71 -0.72
C GLU A 60 -23.53 3.62 -1.36
N ASN A 61 -22.52 4.25 -0.74
CA ASN A 61 -21.14 4.27 -1.23
C ASN A 61 -20.14 3.82 -0.15
N ILE A 62 -20.46 4.07 1.12
CA ILE A 62 -19.66 3.68 2.27
C ILE A 62 -20.41 2.58 3.02
N PHE A 63 -19.85 1.37 3.07
CA PHE A 63 -20.53 0.18 3.54
C PHE A 63 -19.93 -0.34 4.86
N CYS A 64 -20.78 -0.62 5.85
CA CYS A 64 -20.37 -1.29 7.09
C CYS A 64 -20.38 -2.82 6.89
N LYS A 65 -19.29 -3.38 6.35
CA LYS A 65 -19.15 -4.78 5.94
C LYS A 65 -17.69 -5.26 6.08
N ASN A 66 -17.48 -6.58 6.14
CA ASN A 66 -16.15 -7.15 6.03
C ASN A 66 -15.66 -7.09 4.57
N SER A 67 -14.67 -6.25 4.30
CA SER A 67 -14.12 -6.00 2.96
C SER A 67 -13.49 -7.22 2.28
N LEU A 68 -13.01 -8.23 3.01
CA LEU A 68 -12.42 -9.43 2.43
C LEU A 68 -13.49 -10.36 1.85
N PHE A 69 -14.67 -10.45 2.49
CA PHE A 69 -15.74 -11.39 2.14
C PHE A 69 -16.99 -10.73 1.57
N HIS A 70 -16.94 -9.42 1.29
CA HIS A 70 -18.04 -8.72 0.65
C HIS A 70 -18.10 -9.07 -0.84
N ASN A 71 -19.32 -9.20 -1.37
CA ASN A 71 -19.54 -9.27 -2.81
C ASN A 71 -19.58 -7.85 -3.39
N TYR A 72 -18.61 -7.52 -4.25
CA TYR A 72 -18.48 -6.22 -4.88
C TYR A 72 -19.26 -6.07 -6.19
N ASP A 73 -19.96 -7.10 -6.68
CA ASP A 73 -20.73 -7.06 -7.94
C ASP A 73 -21.75 -5.91 -7.95
N SER A 74 -22.43 -5.66 -6.82
CA SER A 74 -23.39 -4.56 -6.71
C SER A 74 -22.74 -3.18 -6.72
N ILE A 75 -21.46 -3.08 -6.35
CA ILE A 75 -20.70 -1.82 -6.35
C ILE A 75 -20.09 -1.58 -7.74
N LEU A 76 -19.54 -2.62 -8.35
CA LEU A 76 -18.89 -2.53 -9.65
C LEU A 76 -19.90 -2.41 -10.80
N GLY A 77 -21.09 -2.99 -10.67
CA GLY A 77 -22.10 -3.01 -11.72
C GLY A 77 -21.57 -3.71 -12.98
N GLU A 78 -21.50 -2.98 -14.09
CA GLU A 78 -20.93 -3.46 -15.36
C GLU A 78 -19.40 -3.24 -15.47
N SER A 79 -18.77 -2.61 -14.46
CA SER A 79 -17.33 -2.37 -14.47
C SER A 79 -16.54 -3.66 -14.24
N GLU A 80 -15.42 -3.80 -14.94
CA GLU A 80 -14.48 -4.91 -14.76
C GLU A 80 -13.58 -4.75 -13.51
N GLY A 81 -13.72 -3.64 -12.78
CA GLY A 81 -12.97 -3.35 -11.55
C GLY A 81 -12.77 -1.86 -11.32
N PHE A 82 -12.00 -1.50 -10.28
CA PHE A 82 -11.67 -0.12 -9.96
C PHE A 82 -10.41 0.36 -10.68
N ASP A 83 -10.37 1.65 -11.02
CA ASP A 83 -9.15 2.34 -11.44
C ASP A 83 -8.10 2.40 -10.31
N PHE A 84 -8.56 2.61 -9.08
CA PHE A 84 -7.71 2.77 -7.91
C PHE A 84 -8.29 2.05 -6.70
N VAL A 85 -7.45 1.32 -5.99
CA VAL A 85 -7.77 0.73 -4.68
C VAL A 85 -6.73 1.24 -3.68
N VAL A 86 -7.17 2.01 -2.69
CA VAL A 86 -6.30 2.60 -1.68
C VAL A 86 -6.74 2.16 -0.29
N GLY A 87 -5.79 1.97 0.61
CA GLY A 87 -6.12 1.46 1.93
C GLY A 87 -4.95 1.44 2.90
N ASN A 88 -5.30 1.32 4.17
CA ASN A 88 -4.37 1.02 5.26
C ASN A 88 -4.92 -0.20 5.99
N PRO A 89 -4.73 -1.42 5.44
CA PRO A 89 -5.26 -2.63 6.04
C PRO A 89 -4.85 -2.81 7.51
N PRO A 90 -5.62 -3.56 8.30
CA PRO A 90 -5.27 -3.89 9.68
C PRO A 90 -3.90 -4.58 9.80
N TYR A 91 -3.16 -4.23 10.85
CA TYR A 91 -1.83 -4.77 11.17
C TYR A 91 -1.94 -5.95 12.15
N VAL A 92 -2.64 -7.00 11.74
CA VAL A 92 -2.87 -8.21 12.55
C VAL A 92 -1.94 -9.33 12.08
N LEU A 93 -1.15 -9.86 13.00
CA LEU A 93 -0.29 -11.02 12.76
C LEU A 93 -1.12 -12.29 12.59
N GLY A 94 -0.65 -13.24 11.78
CA GLY A 94 -1.36 -14.49 11.52
C GLY A 94 -1.73 -15.27 12.79
N ASP A 95 -0.83 -15.27 13.78
CA ASP A 95 -1.03 -15.92 15.08
C ASP A 95 -2.19 -15.35 15.90
N ASN A 96 -2.60 -14.10 15.61
CA ASN A 96 -3.68 -13.41 16.31
C ASN A 96 -5.02 -13.48 15.55
N ILE A 97 -5.08 -14.22 14.44
CA ILE A 97 -6.33 -14.45 13.71
C ILE A 97 -7.04 -15.67 14.33
N GLU A 98 -8.32 -15.50 14.67
CA GLU A 98 -9.16 -16.58 15.21
C GLU A 98 -9.30 -17.74 14.20
N GLU A 99 -9.40 -18.98 14.71
CA GLU A 99 -9.43 -20.19 13.86
C GLU A 99 -10.63 -20.22 12.89
N GLU A 100 -11.80 -19.73 13.31
CA GLU A 100 -12.96 -19.62 12.42
C GLU A 100 -12.70 -18.69 11.22
N GLU A 101 -11.98 -17.59 11.47
CA GLU A 101 -11.62 -16.63 10.43
C GLU A 101 -10.53 -17.21 9.52
N LYS A 102 -9.55 -17.94 10.07
CA LYS A 102 -8.55 -18.67 9.28
C LYS A 102 -9.18 -19.66 8.32
N GLN A 103 -10.24 -20.37 8.73
CA GLN A 103 -10.95 -21.28 7.83
C GLN A 103 -11.54 -20.52 6.62
N LYS A 104 -12.24 -19.40 6.87
CA LYS A 104 -12.80 -18.56 5.80
C LYS A 104 -11.71 -18.02 4.87
N LEU A 105 -10.58 -17.60 5.43
CA LEU A 105 -9.43 -17.12 4.66
C LEU A 105 -8.81 -18.24 3.80
N SER A 106 -8.72 -19.46 4.33
CA SER A 106 -8.23 -20.61 3.58
C SER A 106 -9.15 -20.97 2.42
N ASP A 107 -10.47 -20.84 2.61
CA ASP A 107 -11.46 -21.15 1.58
C ASP A 107 -11.47 -20.08 0.47
N GLU A 108 -11.47 -18.79 0.83
CA GLU A 108 -11.52 -17.66 -0.12
C GLU A 108 -10.17 -17.39 -0.80
N PHE A 109 -9.04 -17.51 -0.09
CA PHE A 109 -7.71 -17.10 -0.55
C PHE A 109 -6.72 -18.27 -0.66
N SER A 110 -7.22 -19.46 -1.01
CA SER A 110 -6.44 -20.70 -1.07
C SER A 110 -5.11 -20.60 -1.83
N GLU A 111 -5.02 -19.75 -2.87
CA GLU A 111 -3.82 -19.51 -3.68
C GLU A 111 -2.66 -18.89 -2.89
N VAL A 112 -2.96 -18.05 -1.88
CA VAL A 112 -1.97 -17.29 -1.10
C VAL A 112 -2.01 -17.59 0.39
N TYR A 113 -2.88 -18.53 0.81
CA TYR A 113 -3.11 -18.83 2.21
C TYR A 113 -1.93 -19.56 2.86
N LYS A 114 -1.53 -19.04 4.02
CA LYS A 114 -0.70 -19.72 5.02
C LYS A 114 -1.26 -19.38 6.39
N SER A 115 -1.26 -20.34 7.31
CA SER A 115 -1.73 -20.14 8.68
C SER A 115 -1.02 -18.99 9.43
N GLU A 116 0.25 -18.75 9.08
CA GLU A 116 1.12 -17.73 9.66
C GLU A 116 1.05 -16.39 8.91
N ALA A 117 0.34 -16.33 7.77
CA ALA A 117 0.25 -15.11 6.99
C ALA A 117 -0.48 -14.00 7.77
N ASP A 118 0.16 -12.83 7.82
CA ASP A 118 -0.43 -11.63 8.40
C ASP A 118 -1.70 -11.27 7.63
N TYR A 119 -2.68 -10.71 8.33
CA TYR A 119 -4.00 -10.44 7.77
C TYR A 119 -3.94 -9.51 6.55
N CYS A 120 -2.93 -8.62 6.47
CA CYS A 120 -2.73 -7.72 5.33
C CYS A 120 -2.41 -8.45 4.01
N PHE A 121 -1.99 -9.71 4.04
CA PHE A 121 -1.69 -10.49 2.82
C PHE A 121 -2.96 -10.68 2.00
N TYR A 122 -4.05 -11.02 2.67
CA TYR A 122 -5.37 -11.23 2.07
C TYR A 122 -5.95 -9.92 1.53
N PHE A 123 -5.70 -8.79 2.21
CA PHE A 123 -6.07 -7.47 1.71
C PHE A 123 -5.31 -7.11 0.43
N ILE A 124 -4.01 -7.39 0.36
CA ILE A 124 -3.22 -7.13 -0.87
C ILE A 124 -3.78 -7.96 -2.03
N LYS A 125 -4.05 -9.26 -1.82
CA LYS A 125 -4.67 -10.14 -2.82
C LYS A 125 -6.03 -9.61 -3.27
N LYS A 126 -6.95 -9.38 -2.33
CA LYS A 126 -8.30 -8.86 -2.63
C LYS A 126 -8.25 -7.51 -3.33
N GLY A 127 -7.39 -6.60 -2.87
CA GLY A 127 -7.22 -5.28 -3.45
C GLY A 127 -6.76 -5.33 -4.91
N ILE A 128 -5.87 -6.28 -5.27
CA ILE A 128 -5.46 -6.52 -6.65
C ILE A 128 -6.59 -7.15 -7.47
N GLU A 129 -7.36 -8.08 -6.90
CA GLU A 129 -8.51 -8.69 -7.58
C GLU A 129 -9.56 -7.66 -7.97
N LEU A 130 -9.81 -6.68 -7.10
CA LEU A 130 -10.77 -5.60 -7.31
C LEU A 130 -10.35 -4.58 -8.37
N LEU A 131 -9.09 -4.56 -8.81
CA LEU A 131 -8.64 -3.66 -9.87
C LEU A 131 -9.05 -4.19 -11.25
N LYS A 132 -9.36 -3.26 -12.15
CA LYS A 132 -9.37 -3.56 -13.59
C LYS A 132 -7.93 -3.65 -14.12
N GLU A 133 -7.75 -4.17 -15.33
CA GLU A 133 -6.44 -4.16 -16.00
C GLU A 133 -5.92 -2.72 -16.15
N GLY A 134 -4.65 -2.48 -15.79
CA GLY A 134 -4.05 -1.15 -15.72
C GLY A 134 -4.45 -0.30 -14.50
N GLY A 135 -5.36 -0.80 -13.65
CA GLY A 135 -5.72 -0.17 -12.38
C GLY A 135 -4.58 -0.25 -11.36
N ARG A 136 -4.59 0.62 -10.34
CA ARG A 136 -3.50 0.75 -9.36
C ARG A 136 -3.93 0.57 -7.92
N LEU A 137 -3.13 -0.19 -7.18
CA LEU A 137 -3.25 -0.36 -5.75
C LEU A 137 -2.25 0.55 -5.04
N GLY A 138 -2.67 1.24 -3.98
CA GLY A 138 -1.80 2.03 -3.11
C GLY A 138 -2.09 1.77 -1.65
N PHE A 139 -1.28 0.90 -1.02
CA PHE A 139 -1.52 0.42 0.34
C PHE A 139 -0.41 0.81 1.30
N ILE A 140 -0.78 1.10 2.56
CA ILE A 140 0.15 1.17 3.68
C ILE A 140 -0.01 -0.13 4.48
N VAL A 141 1.02 -0.98 4.48
CA VAL A 141 0.93 -2.34 5.02
C VAL A 141 2.18 -2.72 5.81
N ALA A 142 2.05 -3.74 6.67
CA ALA A 142 3.21 -4.40 7.26
C ALA A 142 4.13 -4.93 6.16
N ARG A 143 5.44 -4.67 6.28
CA ARG A 143 6.42 -4.99 5.23
C ARG A 143 6.83 -6.47 5.18
N TYR A 144 6.26 -7.31 6.06
CA TYR A 144 6.67 -8.71 6.23
C TYR A 144 6.38 -9.57 5.00
N PHE A 145 5.38 -9.23 4.18
CA PHE A 145 5.11 -9.93 2.92
C PHE A 145 6.34 -9.97 1.98
N MET A 146 7.23 -8.98 2.05
CA MET A 146 8.46 -8.96 1.25
C MET A 146 9.52 -9.94 1.74
N LYS A 147 9.47 -10.43 2.99
CA LYS A 147 10.60 -11.15 3.62
C LYS A 147 10.23 -12.46 4.28
N ALA A 148 9.00 -12.61 4.75
CA ALA A 148 8.57 -13.80 5.46
C ALA A 148 8.53 -15.01 4.52
N HIS A 149 8.91 -16.18 5.03
CA HIS A 149 8.84 -17.43 4.27
C HIS A 149 7.40 -17.75 3.85
N TYR A 150 6.43 -17.52 4.75
CA TYR A 150 4.99 -17.68 4.49
C TYR A 150 4.40 -16.65 3.49
N GLY A 151 5.23 -15.74 2.95
CA GLY A 151 4.82 -14.80 1.90
C GLY A 151 5.20 -15.21 0.49
N SER A 152 5.74 -16.41 0.26
CA SER A 152 6.15 -16.87 -1.07
C SER A 152 5.01 -16.77 -2.09
N ASP A 153 3.85 -17.31 -1.73
CA ASP A 153 2.74 -17.48 -2.66
C ASP A 153 2.09 -16.12 -2.99
N LEU A 154 2.04 -15.22 -2.01
CA LEU A 154 1.64 -13.83 -2.25
C LEU A 154 2.65 -13.08 -3.13
N ARG A 155 3.97 -13.27 -2.93
CA ARG A 155 4.99 -12.65 -3.78
C ARG A 155 4.89 -13.15 -5.22
N ASP A 156 4.71 -14.45 -5.42
CA ASP A 156 4.47 -15.03 -6.75
C ASP A 156 3.21 -14.47 -7.38
N TYR A 157 2.11 -14.39 -6.63
CA TYR A 157 0.87 -13.77 -7.11
C TYR A 157 1.10 -12.33 -7.59
N ILE A 158 1.76 -11.51 -6.77
CA ILE A 158 2.08 -10.11 -7.12
C ILE A 158 2.95 -10.05 -8.39
N LEU A 159 4.02 -10.85 -8.46
CA LEU A 159 4.95 -10.80 -9.58
C LEU A 159 4.31 -11.27 -10.90
N ASN A 160 3.28 -12.11 -10.84
CA ASN A 160 2.55 -12.58 -12.01
C ASN A 160 1.37 -11.68 -12.42
N GLN A 161 0.82 -10.90 -11.49
CA GLN A 161 -0.41 -10.13 -11.71
C GLN A 161 -0.17 -8.61 -11.70
N CYS A 162 1.04 -8.14 -11.40
CA CYS A 162 1.30 -6.73 -11.20
C CYS A 162 2.69 -6.28 -11.69
N LYS A 163 2.72 -5.06 -12.25
CA LYS A 163 3.91 -4.21 -12.23
C LYS A 163 4.03 -3.55 -10.87
N ILE A 164 5.14 -3.77 -10.18
CA ILE A 164 5.49 -3.04 -8.97
C ILE A 164 6.00 -1.68 -9.39
N LEU A 165 5.30 -0.62 -9.00
CA LEU A 165 5.68 0.75 -9.35
C LEU A 165 6.63 1.33 -8.31
N GLU A 166 6.22 1.29 -7.03
CA GLU A 166 6.98 1.90 -5.96
C GLU A 166 6.83 1.17 -4.62
N ILE A 167 7.95 1.08 -3.89
CA ILE A 167 8.02 0.59 -2.51
C ILE A 167 8.75 1.61 -1.66
N ILE A 168 8.04 2.20 -0.69
CA ILE A 168 8.63 3.08 0.32
C ILE A 168 8.69 2.30 1.64
N ASP A 169 9.86 1.77 1.98
CA ASP A 169 10.07 0.99 3.21
C ASP A 169 10.57 1.89 4.34
N PHE A 170 9.78 1.97 5.41
CA PHE A 170 10.09 2.78 6.59
C PHE A 170 11.12 2.14 7.54
N GLY A 171 11.55 0.92 7.24
CA GLY A 171 12.63 0.24 7.95
C GLY A 171 12.29 -0.06 9.41
N ASN A 172 12.90 0.72 10.31
CA ASN A 172 12.73 0.63 11.77
C ASN A 172 12.14 1.92 12.35
N ILE A 173 11.58 2.78 11.50
CA ILE A 173 10.89 3.99 11.96
C ILE A 173 9.47 3.60 12.34
N ASP A 174 9.09 3.89 13.58
CA ASP A 174 7.71 3.74 14.03
C ASP A 174 6.86 4.87 13.42
N VAL A 175 6.18 4.56 12.32
CA VAL A 175 5.26 5.51 11.66
C VAL A 175 3.97 5.66 12.46
N PHE A 176 3.57 4.61 13.20
CA PHE A 176 2.40 4.61 14.06
C PHE A 176 2.83 4.39 15.51
N GLU A 177 2.38 5.27 16.42
CA GLU A 177 2.70 5.17 17.85
C GLU A 177 2.03 3.93 18.44
N GLY A 178 2.79 3.13 19.19
CA GLY A 178 2.25 1.99 19.95
C GLY A 178 1.97 0.70 19.17
N ILE A 179 2.09 0.70 17.84
CA ILE A 179 1.75 -0.47 16.99
C ILE A 179 2.99 -1.33 16.66
N GLY A 180 4.22 -0.82 16.89
CA GLY A 180 5.49 -1.54 16.66
C GLY A 180 5.66 -2.11 15.24
N SER A 181 4.80 -1.70 14.31
CA SER A 181 4.61 -2.35 13.03
C SER A 181 5.50 -1.68 12.00
N ARG A 182 6.44 -2.46 11.49
CA ARG A 182 7.31 -2.04 10.40
C ARG A 182 6.49 -2.02 9.12
N CYS A 183 6.16 -0.83 8.64
CA CYS A 183 5.32 -0.67 7.46
C CYS A 183 6.11 -0.28 6.21
N CYS A 184 5.43 -0.38 5.07
CA CYS A 184 5.82 0.23 3.82
C CYS A 184 4.59 0.80 3.11
N ILE A 185 4.80 1.80 2.26
CA ILE A 185 3.85 2.13 1.20
C ILE A 185 4.18 1.22 0.01
N PHE A 186 3.18 0.53 -0.49
CA PHE A 186 3.27 -0.43 -1.59
C PHE A 186 2.34 -0.02 -2.71
N ILE A 187 2.91 0.29 -3.88
CA ILE A 187 2.18 0.77 -5.05
C ILE A 187 2.42 -0.17 -6.22
N VAL A 188 1.34 -0.72 -6.77
CA VAL A 188 1.37 -1.64 -7.91
C VAL A 188 0.32 -1.28 -8.94
N GLU A 189 0.54 -1.69 -10.19
CA GLU A 189 -0.41 -1.63 -11.30
C GLU A 189 -0.75 -3.06 -11.73
N LYS A 190 -2.04 -3.39 -11.80
CA LYS A 190 -2.50 -4.72 -12.22
C LYS A 190 -2.20 -4.88 -13.70
N THR A 191 -1.36 -5.86 -14.01
CA THR A 191 -1.10 -6.28 -15.38
C THR A 191 -0.31 -7.59 -15.42
N SER A 192 -0.59 -8.39 -16.43
CA SER A 192 0.16 -9.63 -16.72
C SER A 192 1.33 -9.40 -17.70
N GLU A 193 1.39 -8.24 -18.37
CA GLU A 193 2.43 -7.92 -19.34
C GLU A 193 3.55 -7.10 -18.72
N ILE A 194 4.55 -7.79 -18.16
CA ILE A 194 5.67 -7.17 -17.43
C ILE A 194 6.96 -7.32 -18.25
N PRO A 195 7.51 -6.25 -18.85
CA PRO A 195 8.78 -6.31 -19.55
C PRO A 195 9.93 -6.64 -18.60
N ASP A 196 10.90 -7.44 -19.03
CA ASP A 196 12.11 -7.76 -18.24
C ASP A 196 12.91 -6.53 -17.82
N SER A 197 12.79 -5.44 -18.59
CA SER A 197 13.42 -4.14 -18.34
C SER A 197 12.64 -3.27 -17.35
N HIS A 198 11.49 -3.71 -16.85
CA HIS A 198 10.67 -2.94 -15.91
C HIS A 198 11.43 -2.72 -14.60
N LYS A 199 11.51 -1.46 -14.18
CA LYS A 199 12.23 -1.04 -12.98
C LYS A 199 11.25 -0.62 -11.91
N ILE A 200 11.41 -1.20 -10.74
CA ILE A 200 10.68 -0.81 -9.52
C ILE A 200 11.43 0.36 -8.87
N GLN A 201 10.71 1.37 -8.38
CA GLN A 201 11.28 2.41 -7.54
C GLN A 201 11.28 1.97 -6.08
N VAL A 202 12.44 1.96 -5.43
CA VAL A 202 12.55 1.61 -4.01
C VAL A 202 13.11 2.79 -3.24
N THR A 203 12.36 3.24 -2.24
CA THR A 203 12.81 4.25 -1.28
C THR A 203 12.98 3.59 0.08
N LYS A 204 14.20 3.65 0.64
CA LYS A 204 14.45 3.31 2.04
C LYS A 204 14.46 4.57 2.88
N VAL A 205 13.56 4.63 3.85
CA VAL A 205 13.53 5.67 4.86
C VAL A 205 14.38 5.19 6.04
N THR A 206 15.41 5.97 6.38
CA THR A 206 16.26 5.69 7.54
C THR A 206 16.33 6.95 8.38
N SER A 207 16.29 6.83 9.71
CA SER A 207 16.45 7.98 10.59
C SER A 207 17.77 7.86 11.36
N ARG A 208 18.49 8.97 11.50
CA ARG A 208 19.63 9.06 12.44
C ARG A 208 19.17 9.33 13.88
N LYS A 209 17.92 9.74 14.10
CA LYS A 209 17.34 10.03 15.43
C LYS A 209 16.12 9.15 15.70
N ILE A 210 16.04 8.64 16.93
CA ILE A 210 15.01 7.68 17.38
C ILE A 210 13.58 8.28 17.37
N LYS A 211 13.44 9.61 17.40
CA LYS A 211 12.13 10.31 17.33
C LYS A 211 12.13 11.36 16.22
N VAL A 212 11.39 11.10 15.15
CA VAL A 212 11.00 12.10 14.14
C VAL A 212 9.47 12.13 14.14
N SER A 213 8.85 13.31 14.11
CA SER A 213 7.40 13.41 14.10
C SER A 213 6.82 12.87 12.78
N LYS A 214 5.61 12.30 12.84
CA LYS A 214 4.94 11.69 11.68
C LYS A 214 4.74 12.70 10.55
N GLU A 215 4.37 13.93 10.91
CA GLU A 215 4.13 15.03 9.98
C GLU A 215 5.41 15.37 9.21
N ARG A 216 6.56 15.32 9.88
CA ARG A 216 7.84 15.62 9.26
C ARG A 216 8.28 14.51 8.31
N ILE A 217 8.07 13.25 8.67
CA ILE A 217 8.29 12.11 7.77
C ILE A 217 7.40 12.25 6.54
N PHE A 218 6.13 12.55 6.73
CA PHE A 218 5.16 12.70 5.64
C PHE A 218 5.52 13.87 4.72
N ILE A 219 5.89 15.03 5.26
CA ILE A 219 6.37 16.17 4.47
C ILE A 219 7.63 15.80 3.67
N GLU A 220 8.58 15.10 4.26
CA GLU A 220 9.80 14.69 3.57
C GLU A 220 9.52 13.64 2.47
N ILE A 221 8.53 12.76 2.68
CA ILE A 221 8.03 11.82 1.66
C ILE A 221 7.30 12.54 0.53
N LEU A 222 6.40 13.48 0.84
CA LEU A 222 5.72 14.28 -0.17
C LEU A 222 6.70 15.11 -1.02
N ASN A 223 7.87 15.43 -0.47
CA ASN A 223 8.95 16.11 -1.18
C ASN A 223 9.93 15.15 -1.89
N LEU A 224 9.63 13.84 -1.98
CA LEU A 224 10.51 12.83 -2.59
C LEU A 224 10.99 13.21 -3.99
N GLU A 225 10.12 13.80 -4.81
CA GLU A 225 10.47 14.26 -6.16
C GLU A 225 11.62 15.29 -6.16
N LYS A 226 11.72 16.14 -5.12
CA LYS A 226 12.81 17.11 -4.97
C LYS A 226 14.06 16.51 -4.35
N LEU A 227 13.94 15.42 -3.58
CA LEU A 227 15.06 14.80 -2.85
C LEU A 227 15.86 13.81 -3.69
N ILE A 228 15.24 13.13 -4.67
CA ILE A 228 15.91 12.13 -5.51
C ILE A 228 17.08 12.73 -6.33
N GLN A 229 17.13 14.06 -6.50
CA GLN A 229 18.21 14.77 -7.21
C GLN A 229 19.31 15.37 -6.32
N SER A 230 19.21 15.30 -4.98
CA SER A 230 20.20 15.91 -4.08
C SER A 230 20.86 14.87 -3.17
N GLU A 231 22.19 14.74 -3.23
CA GLU A 231 22.98 14.08 -2.18
C GLU A 231 22.76 14.85 -0.86
N LEU A 232 22.17 14.18 0.13
CA LEU A 232 21.76 14.84 1.38
C LEU A 232 22.59 14.35 2.55
N GLU A 233 23.68 15.07 2.79
CA GLU A 233 24.34 15.10 4.08
C GLU A 233 23.66 16.17 4.95
N GLY A 234 23.12 15.78 6.12
CA GLY A 234 22.68 16.72 7.17
C GLY A 234 21.19 16.70 7.57
N LYS A 235 20.34 15.84 6.99
CA LYS A 235 18.92 15.71 7.41
C LYS A 235 18.72 14.67 8.52
N THR A 236 17.64 14.84 9.29
CA THR A 236 17.30 13.92 10.41
C THR A 236 16.85 12.55 9.89
N VAL A 237 16.18 12.54 8.74
CA VAL A 237 15.85 11.35 7.94
C VAL A 237 16.72 11.34 6.69
N ASN A 238 17.31 10.20 6.36
CA ASN A 238 17.97 9.96 5.08
C ASN A 238 17.06 9.08 4.22
N LEU A 239 16.79 9.55 3.01
CA LEU A 239 16.05 8.82 1.99
C LEU A 239 17.07 8.25 0.99
N GLY A 240 17.10 6.92 0.87
CA GLY A 240 17.89 6.24 -0.14
C GLY A 240 16.98 5.66 -1.22
N GLY A 241 16.86 6.38 -2.35
CA GLY A 241 16.13 5.93 -3.53
C GLY A 241 17.03 5.15 -4.48
N PHE A 242 16.55 4.03 -5.02
CA PHE A 242 17.21 3.29 -6.09
C PHE A 242 16.18 2.56 -6.96
N TYR A 243 16.61 2.15 -8.15
CA TYR A 243 15.83 1.30 -9.03
C TYR A 243 16.36 -0.13 -9.00
N LYS A 244 15.47 -1.13 -9.09
CA LYS A 244 15.80 -2.54 -9.27
C LYS A 244 14.95 -3.13 -10.40
N ASN A 245 15.47 -4.06 -11.20
CA ASN A 245 14.64 -4.71 -12.20
C ASN A 245 13.65 -5.65 -11.50
N GLN A 246 12.37 -5.60 -11.86
CA GLN A 246 11.37 -6.51 -11.27
C GLN A 246 11.68 -7.97 -11.60
N SER A 247 12.28 -8.23 -12.77
CA SER A 247 12.73 -9.57 -13.20
C SER A 247 13.79 -10.20 -12.28
N GLU A 248 14.42 -9.44 -11.38
CA GLU A 248 15.33 -9.96 -10.35
C GLU A 248 14.59 -10.43 -9.09
N LEU A 249 13.28 -10.14 -8.97
CA LEU A 249 12.45 -10.59 -7.86
C LEU A 249 11.83 -11.95 -8.17
N THR A 250 11.63 -12.75 -7.13
CA THR A 250 11.01 -14.09 -7.20
C THR A 250 10.08 -14.29 -5.99
N SER A 251 9.51 -15.49 -5.84
CA SER A 251 8.86 -15.95 -4.61
C SER A 251 9.77 -15.90 -3.39
N GLU A 252 11.09 -15.86 -3.56
CA GLU A 252 12.01 -15.75 -2.44
C GLU A 252 11.96 -14.36 -1.79
N PRO A 253 12.39 -14.24 -0.52
CA PRO A 253 12.44 -12.94 0.17
C PRO A 253 13.11 -11.84 -0.66
N TRP A 254 12.40 -10.73 -0.88
CA TRP A 254 12.89 -9.60 -1.64
C TRP A 254 13.99 -8.85 -0.86
N ILE A 255 15.22 -8.96 -1.36
CA ILE A 255 16.37 -8.22 -0.84
C ILE A 255 16.39 -6.83 -1.47
N LEU A 256 15.55 -5.96 -0.93
CA LEU A 256 15.50 -4.55 -1.35
C LEU A 256 16.53 -3.76 -0.54
N THR A 257 17.80 -3.78 -0.94
CA THR A 257 18.87 -3.01 -0.29
C THR A 257 19.57 -2.09 -1.28
N LEU A 258 20.19 -1.01 -0.80
CA LEU A 258 20.99 -0.12 -1.66
C LEU A 258 22.07 -0.95 -2.40
N PRO A 259 22.32 -0.71 -3.70
CA PRO A 259 23.25 -1.53 -4.50
C PRO A 259 24.63 -1.72 -3.87
N LYS A 260 25.20 -0.67 -3.24
CA LYS A 260 26.49 -0.76 -2.52
C LYS A 260 26.47 -1.75 -1.35
N LYS A 261 25.33 -1.92 -0.67
CA LYS A 261 25.16 -2.90 0.41
C LYS A 261 24.90 -4.31 -0.15
N GLU A 262 24.21 -4.41 -1.28
CA GLU A 262 23.95 -5.68 -1.96
C GLU A 262 25.28 -6.31 -2.44
N GLU A 263 26.21 -5.52 -2.98
CA GLU A 263 27.54 -5.99 -3.37
C GLU A 263 28.32 -6.57 -2.17
N ILE A 264 28.24 -5.92 -1.00
CA ILE A 264 28.85 -6.42 0.24
C ILE A 264 28.17 -7.72 0.68
N TYR A 265 26.84 -7.76 0.67
CA TYR A 265 26.09 -8.96 1.05
C TYR A 265 26.43 -10.15 0.15
N ASN A 266 26.47 -9.96 -1.17
CA ASN A 266 26.82 -11.01 -2.12
C ASN A 266 28.25 -11.50 -1.90
N LYS A 267 29.22 -10.59 -1.70
CA LYS A 267 30.59 -10.96 -1.32
C LYS A 267 30.63 -11.77 -0.02
N CYS A 268 29.85 -11.39 1.00
CA CYS A 268 29.77 -12.17 2.24
C CYS A 268 29.17 -13.56 2.02
N LYS A 269 28.12 -13.68 1.19
CA LYS A 269 27.46 -14.96 0.88
C LYS A 269 28.38 -15.90 0.12
N GLU A 270 29.11 -15.39 -0.88
CA GLU A 270 30.11 -16.16 -1.64
C GLU A 270 31.24 -16.66 -0.73
N ASN A 271 31.69 -15.83 0.22
CA ASN A 271 32.78 -16.15 1.14
C ASN A 271 32.33 -16.80 2.45
N ILE A 272 31.07 -17.20 2.59
CA ILE A 272 30.54 -17.76 3.85
C ILE A 272 31.20 -19.08 4.26
N HIS A 273 31.78 -19.79 3.28
CA HIS A 273 32.57 -20.99 3.49
C HIS A 273 33.94 -20.71 4.13
N LEU A 274 34.47 -19.48 4.02
CA LEU A 274 35.70 -19.03 4.67
C LEU A 274 35.49 -18.59 6.14
N LEU A 275 34.24 -18.36 6.54
CA LEU A 275 33.86 -17.96 7.90
C LEU A 275 33.49 -19.14 8.81
N ARG A 276 33.50 -20.37 8.28
CA ARG A 276 33.46 -21.59 9.08
C ARG A 276 34.88 -21.95 9.50
N LEU A 277 35.35 -21.33 10.59
CA LEU A 277 36.47 -21.80 11.40
C LEU A 277 35.92 -22.32 12.73
#